data_AF-A0A2I0XCI7-F1
#
_entry.id   AF-A0A2I0XCI7-F1
#
_cell.length_a   1.000
_cell.length_b   1.000
_cell.length_c   1.000
_cell.angle_alpha   90.00
_cell.angle_beta   90.00
_cell.angle_gamma   90.00
#
_symmetry.space_group_name_H-M   'P 1'
#
loop_
_entity.id
_entity.type
_entity.pdbx_description
1 polymer ?
#
loop_
_entity_poly.entity_id
_entity_poly.type
_entity_poly.pdbx_seq_one_letter_code
_entity_poly.pdbx_strand_id
1 'polypeptide(L)'
;MNIKQVIAATNRADILDPALMRSGRLDRKIEFPHPSEEARARILQIHSRKMNVHPDVNFEELARSTDDFNGAQLKAVCVEAGMLALRRDATEVIHEDFNEGIIQVQAKKKASLNYYA
;
A
#
# COMPACT_ATOMS: atom_id res chain seq x y z
N MET A 1 37.60 -10.53 -3.57
CA MET A 1 36.65 -11.66 -3.55
C MET A 1 35.27 -11.09 -3.75
N ASN A 2 34.64 -11.27 -4.92
CA ASN A 2 33.33 -10.68 -5.21
C ASN A 2 32.23 -11.64 -4.73
N ILE A 3 31.53 -11.27 -3.66
CA ILE A 3 30.37 -12.02 -3.18
C ILE A 3 29.21 -11.69 -4.13
N LYS A 4 28.71 -12.70 -4.84
CA LYS A 4 27.49 -12.57 -5.64
C LYS A 4 26.30 -13.02 -4.79
N GLN A 5 25.36 -12.11 -4.56
CA GLN A 5 24.08 -12.40 -3.91
C GLN A 5 22.96 -12.36 -4.96
N VAL A 6 21.97 -13.24 -4.79
CA VAL A 6 20.77 -13.29 -5.64
C VAL A 6 19.56 -12.95 -4.78
N ILE A 7 18.73 -12.04 -5.26
CA ILE A 7 17.43 -11.71 -4.66
C ILE A 7 16.35 -12.12 -5.66
N ALA A 8 15.39 -12.92 -5.21
CA ALA A 8 14.23 -13.35 -5.98
C ALA A 8 12.95 -12.96 -5.23
N ALA A 9 11.87 -12.70 -5.97
CA ALA A 9 10.56 -12.38 -5.42
C ALA A 9 9.48 -13.14 -6.21
N THR A 10 8.48 -13.69 -5.52
CA THR A 10 7.31 -14.33 -6.14
C THR A 10 6.07 -14.07 -5.29
N ASN A 11 4.91 -13.95 -5.95
CA ASN A 11 3.60 -13.92 -5.29
C ASN A 11 2.95 -15.32 -5.22
N ARG A 12 3.61 -16.34 -5.78
CA ARG A 12 3.15 -17.73 -5.82
C ARG A 12 4.30 -18.67 -5.48
N ALA A 13 4.53 -18.87 -4.18
CA ALA A 13 5.59 -19.77 -3.71
C ALA A 13 5.26 -21.25 -3.94
N ASP A 14 3.97 -21.58 -4.08
CA ASP A 14 3.40 -22.91 -4.31
C ASP A 14 3.82 -23.54 -5.65
N ILE A 15 4.08 -22.72 -6.67
CA ILE A 15 4.45 -23.19 -8.02
C ILE A 15 5.95 -23.23 -8.28
N LEU A 16 6.77 -22.86 -7.29
CA LEU A 16 8.23 -22.85 -7.47
C LEU A 16 8.77 -24.27 -7.60
N ASP A 17 9.71 -24.47 -8.52
CA ASP A 17 10.44 -25.73 -8.64
C ASP A 17 11.13 -26.06 -7.29
N PRO A 18 10.85 -27.22 -6.67
CA PRO A 18 11.47 -27.64 -5.42
C PRO A 18 13.01 -27.66 -5.48
N ALA A 19 13.61 -27.77 -6.68
CA ALA A 19 15.04 -27.64 -6.86
C ALA A 19 15.57 -26.27 -6.43
N LEU A 20 14.85 -25.17 -6.67
CA LEU A 20 15.29 -23.83 -6.26
C LEU A 20 15.32 -23.66 -4.74
N MET A 21 14.53 -24.47 -4.03
CA MET A 21 14.34 -24.39 -2.58
C MET A 21 15.32 -25.26 -1.77
N ARG A 22 16.26 -25.96 -2.44
CA ARG A 22 17.31 -26.73 -1.76
C ARG A 22 18.41 -25.80 -1.23
N SER A 23 19.05 -26.23 -0.15
CA SER A 23 20.20 -25.53 0.45
C SER A 23 21.31 -25.24 -0.57
N GLY A 24 21.93 -24.07 -0.47
CA GLY A 24 22.94 -23.53 -1.38
C GLY A 24 22.38 -22.80 -2.61
N ARG A 25 21.07 -22.49 -2.61
CA ARG A 25 20.37 -21.82 -3.73
C ARG A 25 19.60 -20.62 -3.19
N LEU A 26 18.30 -20.75 -2.94
CA LEU A 26 17.50 -19.74 -2.25
C LEU A 26 17.35 -20.11 -0.77
N ASP A 27 18.38 -19.77 0.01
CA ASP A 27 18.49 -20.22 1.41
C ASP A 27 17.57 -19.45 2.35
N ARG A 28 17.46 -18.13 2.17
CA ARG A 28 16.61 -17.27 3.01
C ARG A 28 15.25 -17.07 2.38
N LYS A 29 14.20 -17.47 3.11
CA LYS A 29 12.80 -17.23 2.76
C LYS A 29 12.28 -16.13 3.67
N ILE A 30 11.82 -15.04 3.08
CA ILE A 30 11.26 -13.90 3.80
C ILE A 30 9.86 -13.69 3.24
N GLU A 31 8.86 -13.87 4.09
CA GLU A 31 7.47 -13.63 3.74
C GLU A 31 7.11 -12.17 4.05
N PHE A 32 6.34 -11.57 3.14
CA PHE A 32 5.85 -10.20 3.29
C PHE A 32 4.33 -10.25 3.53
N PRO A 33 3.88 -10.17 4.80
CA PRO A 33 2.45 -10.14 5.09
C PRO A 33 1.84 -8.80 4.67
N HIS A 34 0.50 -8.75 4.66
CA HIS A 34 -0.20 -7.47 4.60
C HIS A 34 0.21 -6.56 5.77
N PRO A 35 0.23 -5.23 5.56
CA PRO A 35 0.62 -4.29 6.61
C PRO A 35 -0.36 -4.32 7.78
N SER A 36 0.19 -4.36 9.00
CA SER A 36 -0.57 -4.09 10.22
C SER A 36 -1.14 -2.67 10.22
N GLU A 37 -2.13 -2.38 11.07
CA GLU A 37 -2.70 -1.04 11.21
C GLU A 37 -1.63 0.05 11.40
N GLU A 38 -0.68 -0.15 12.31
CA GLU A 38 0.43 0.79 12.52
C GLU A 38 1.30 0.96 11.26
N ALA A 39 1.58 -0.14 10.54
CA ALA A 39 2.31 -0.08 9.28
C ALA A 39 1.52 0.68 8.21
N ARG A 40 0.18 0.55 8.16
CA ARG A 40 -0.67 1.31 7.25
C ARG A 40 -0.61 2.81 7.54
N ALA A 41 -0.70 3.21 8.81
CA ALA A 41 -0.53 4.61 9.23
C ALA A 41 0.82 5.16 8.75
N ARG A 42 1.91 4.40 8.97
CA ARG A 42 3.26 4.79 8.52
C ARG A 42 3.41 4.88 7.01
N ILE A 43 2.80 3.95 6.25
CA ILE A 43 2.83 3.98 4.79
C ILE A 43 2.08 5.22 4.27
N LEU A 44 0.90 5.53 4.82
CA LEU A 44 0.14 6.75 4.47
C LEU A 44 0.97 8.01 4.75
N GLN A 45 1.60 8.09 5.93
CA GLN A 45 2.50 9.19 6.27
C GLN A 45 3.67 9.31 5.29
N ILE A 46 4.32 8.21 4.91
CA ILE A 46 5.45 8.24 3.98
C ILE A 46 5.02 8.78 2.62
N HIS A 47 3.88 8.32 2.10
CA HIS A 47 3.39 8.75 0.80
C HIS A 47 2.83 10.17 0.80
N SER A 48 2.38 10.69 1.95
CA SER A 48 1.88 12.06 2.10
C SER A 48 2.98 13.10 2.37
N ARG A 49 4.23 12.71 2.69
CA ARG A 49 5.35 13.62 3.02
C ARG A 49 5.63 14.74 2.02
N LYS A 50 5.31 14.56 0.74
CA LYS A 50 5.54 15.57 -0.31
C LYS A 50 4.29 16.39 -0.65
N MET A 51 3.17 16.10 0.00
CA MET A 51 1.91 16.81 -0.15
C MET A 51 1.83 17.91 0.92
N ASN A 52 1.11 18.99 0.62
CA ASN A 52 0.77 19.98 1.63
C ASN A 52 -0.43 19.44 2.43
N VAL A 53 -0.17 18.82 3.58
CA VAL A 53 -1.19 18.13 4.40
C VAL A 53 -1.51 18.99 5.62
N HIS A 54 -2.80 19.18 5.89
CA HIS A 54 -3.24 19.92 7.08
C HIS A 54 -2.79 19.19 8.38
N PRO A 55 -2.32 19.90 9.42
CA PRO A 55 -1.84 19.28 10.66
C PRO A 55 -2.85 18.38 11.38
N ASP A 56 -4.16 18.63 11.20
CA ASP A 56 -5.24 17.86 11.82
C ASP A 56 -5.49 16.48 11.19
N VAL A 57 -4.72 16.10 10.16
CA VAL A 57 -4.85 14.77 9.55
C VAL A 57 -4.34 13.68 10.51
N ASN A 58 -5.28 12.92 11.08
CA ASN A 58 -4.98 11.76 11.90
C ASN A 58 -4.76 10.47 11.07
N PHE A 59 -3.50 10.10 10.84
CA PHE A 59 -3.16 8.89 10.09
C PHE A 59 -3.48 7.57 10.80
N GLU A 60 -3.57 7.57 12.13
CA GLU A 60 -3.97 6.37 12.90
C GLU A 60 -5.46 6.07 12.68
N GLU A 61 -6.28 7.12 12.61
CA GLU A 61 -7.69 6.99 12.26
C GLU A 61 -7.88 6.50 10.82
N LEU A 62 -7.16 7.08 9.85
CA LEU A 62 -7.19 6.61 8.47
C LEU A 62 -6.73 5.14 8.33
N ALA A 63 -5.78 4.70 9.16
CA ALA A 63 -5.30 3.33 9.17
C ALA A 63 -6.36 2.32 9.64
N ARG A 64 -7.23 2.71 10.59
CA ARG A 64 -8.40 1.91 11.01
C ARG A 64 -9.43 1.75 9.89
N SER A 65 -9.56 2.74 9.01
CA SER A 65 -10.49 2.70 7.87
C SER A 65 -9.95 1.98 6.62
N THR A 66 -8.72 1.46 6.67
CA THR A 66 -8.02 0.85 5.51
C THR A 66 -7.70 -0.63 5.72
N ASP A 67 -8.61 -1.37 6.36
CA ASP A 67 -8.45 -2.81 6.54
C ASP A 67 -8.24 -3.55 5.21
N ASP A 68 -7.34 -4.54 5.25
CA ASP A 68 -6.86 -5.33 4.11
C ASP A 68 -6.20 -4.54 2.96
N PHE A 69 -5.84 -3.28 3.17
CA PHE A 69 -5.11 -2.53 2.15
C PHE A 69 -3.65 -2.97 2.10
N ASN A 70 -3.16 -3.25 0.89
CA ASN A 70 -1.72 -3.37 0.65
C ASN A 70 -1.07 -1.99 0.44
N GLY A 71 0.26 -1.95 0.39
CA GLY A 71 1.00 -0.69 0.24
C GLY A 71 0.65 0.09 -1.05
N ALA A 72 0.32 -0.60 -2.14
CA ALA A 72 -0.08 0.06 -3.39
C ALA A 72 -1.43 0.77 -3.25
N GLN A 73 -2.38 0.17 -2.53
CA GLN A 73 -3.69 0.78 -2.27
C GLN A 73 -3.57 1.99 -1.34
N LEU A 74 -2.74 1.91 -0.29
CA LEU A 74 -2.49 3.06 0.59
C LEU A 74 -1.83 4.23 -0.16
N LYS A 75 -0.88 3.94 -1.06
CA LYS A 75 -0.34 4.96 -1.96
C LYS A 75 -1.42 5.56 -2.85
N ALA A 76 -2.33 4.74 -3.39
CA ALA A 76 -3.43 5.22 -4.21
C ALA A 76 -4.37 6.14 -3.43
N VAL A 77 -4.63 5.87 -2.15
CA VAL A 77 -5.41 6.76 -1.27
C VAL A 77 -4.78 8.16 -1.21
N CYS A 78 -3.46 8.26 -1.00
CA CYS A 78 -2.78 9.55 -0.98
C CYS A 78 -2.90 10.30 -2.32
N VAL A 79 -2.84 9.58 -3.45
CA VAL A 79 -3.03 10.16 -4.78
C VAL A 79 -4.45 10.70 -4.96
N GLU A 80 -5.47 9.90 -4.61
CA GLU A 80 -6.87 10.33 -4.73
C GLU A 80 -7.19 11.52 -3.81
N ALA A 81 -6.68 11.50 -2.56
CA ALA A 81 -6.83 12.61 -1.62
C ALA A 81 -6.26 13.92 -2.18
N GLY A 82 -5.06 13.86 -2.78
CA GLY A 82 -4.46 15.01 -3.46
C GLY A 82 -5.31 15.51 -4.64
N MET A 83 -5.87 14.60 -5.43
CA MET A 83 -6.75 14.96 -6.55
C MET A 83 -8.07 15.59 -6.07
N LEU A 84 -8.61 15.15 -4.94
CA LEU A 84 -9.83 15.71 -4.35
C LEU A 84 -9.61 17.12 -3.84
N ALA A 85 -8.51 17.36 -3.13
CA ALA A 85 -8.12 18.71 -2.72
C ALA A 85 -7.98 19.66 -3.93
N LEU A 86 -7.35 19.20 -5.01
CA LEU A 86 -7.24 19.98 -6.25
C LEU A 86 -8.60 20.28 -6.90
N ARG A 87 -9.56 19.35 -6.86
CA ARG A 87 -10.92 19.57 -7.43
C ARG A 87 -11.73 20.63 -6.68
N ARG A 88 -11.44 20.84 -5.40
CA ARG A 88 -12.06 21.91 -4.59
C ARG A 88 -11.22 23.19 -4.53
N ASP A 89 -10.26 23.34 -5.45
CA ASP A 89 -9.32 24.48 -5.54
C ASP A 89 -8.54 24.74 -4.23
N ALA A 90 -8.30 23.70 -3.44
CA ALA A 90 -7.55 23.81 -2.19
C ALA A 90 -6.05 23.60 -2.41
N THR A 91 -5.25 24.31 -1.62
CA THR A 91 -3.79 24.18 -1.60
C THR A 91 -3.30 23.16 -0.58
N GLU A 92 -4.18 22.67 0.30
CA GLU A 92 -3.89 21.70 1.35
C GLU A 92 -4.86 20.52 1.32
N VAL A 93 -4.35 19.35 1.66
CA VAL A 93 -5.13 18.11 1.77
C VAL A 93 -5.57 17.93 3.22
N ILE A 94 -6.87 17.83 3.43
CA ILE A 94 -7.49 17.69 4.76
C ILE A 94 -7.91 16.24 5.01
N HIS A 95 -8.34 15.95 6.23
CA HIS A 95 -8.70 14.59 6.65
C HIS A 95 -9.85 13.99 5.81
N GLU A 96 -10.82 14.82 5.42
CA GLU A 96 -11.95 14.42 4.58
C GLU A 96 -11.52 13.95 3.18
N ASP A 97 -10.53 14.62 2.57
CA ASP A 97 -9.99 14.22 1.26
C ASP A 97 -9.40 12.79 1.31
N PHE A 98 -8.74 12.43 2.43
CA PHE A 98 -8.25 11.07 2.64
C PHE A 98 -9.38 10.06 2.83
N ASN A 99 -10.41 10.39 3.62
CA ASN A 99 -11.57 9.51 3.82
C ASN A 99 -12.30 9.23 2.50
N GLU A 100 -12.52 10.26 1.68
CA GLU A 100 -13.09 10.10 0.34
C GLU A 100 -12.17 9.29 -0.59
N GLY A 101 -10.85 9.52 -0.51
CA GLY A 101 -9.85 8.73 -1.24
C GLY A 101 -9.91 7.24 -0.90
N ILE A 102 -10.10 6.89 0.38
CA ILE A 102 -10.29 5.51 0.84
C ILE A 102 -11.53 4.89 0.17
N ILE A 103 -12.66 5.60 0.22
CA ILE A 103 -13.92 5.13 -0.38
C ILE A 103 -13.75 4.86 -1.88
N GLN A 104 -13.09 5.77 -2.61
CA GLN A 104 -12.86 5.60 -4.05
C GLN A 104 -11.96 4.39 -4.36
N VAL A 105 -10.89 4.18 -3.58
CA VAL A 105 -10.00 3.02 -3.76
C VAL A 105 -10.72 1.71 -3.43
N GLN A 106 -11.57 1.69 -2.39
CA GLN A 106 -12.42 0.53 -2.07
C GLN A 106 -13.42 0.23 -3.20
N ALA A 107 -14.09 1.24 -3.74
CA ALA A 107 -15.04 1.07 -4.83
C ALA A 107 -14.38 0.50 -6.09
N LYS A 108 -13.18 0.98 -6.45
CA LYS A 108 -12.39 0.43 -7.56
C LYS A 108 -12.04 -1.05 -7.36
N LYS A 109 -11.66 -1.45 -6.14
CA LYS A 109 -11.43 -2.87 -5.77
C LYS A 109 -12.69 -3.70 -6.00
N LYS A 110 -13.85 -3.23 -5.55
CA LYS A 110 -15.13 -3.94 -5.69
C LYS A 110 -15.56 -4.08 -7.16
N ALA A 111 -15.43 -3.00 -7.94
CA ALA A 111 -15.73 -3.01 -9.37
C ALA A 111 -14.83 -4.00 -10.13
N SER A 112 -13.53 -4.06 -9.81
CA SER A 112 -12.62 -5.04 -10.42
C SER A 112 -12.98 -6.48 -10.08
N LEU A 113 -13.45 -6.77 -8.87
CA LEU A 113 -13.87 -8.13 -8.48
C LEU A 113 -15.12 -8.57 -9.26
N ASN A 114 -16.09 -7.68 -9.43
CA ASN A 114 -17.32 -7.97 -10.15
C ASN A 114 -17.12 -8.24 -11.64
N TYR A 115 -16.02 -7.76 -12.24
CA TYR A 115 -15.72 -8.02 -13.66
C TYR A 115 -15.25 -9.47 -13.92
N TYR A 116 -14.74 -10.15 -12.89
CA TYR A 116 -14.27 -11.54 -12.98
C TYR A 116 -15.28 -12.55 -12.40
N ALA A 117 -16.44 -12.09 -11.95
CA ALA A 117 -17.56 -12.91 -11.48
C ALA A 117 -18.59 -13.08 -12.61
#